data_AF-A0A846F4U9-F1
#
_entry.id   AF-A0A846F4U9-F1
#
_cell.length_a   1.000
_cell.length_b   1.000
_cell.length_c   1.000
_cell.angle_alpha   90.00
_cell.angle_beta   90.00
_cell.angle_gamma   90.00
#
_symmetry.space_group_name_H-M   'P 1'
#
loop_
_entity.id
_entity.type
_entity.pdbx_description
1 polymer ?
#
loop_
_entity_poly.entity_id
_entity_poly.type
_entity_poly.pdbx_seq_one_letter_code
_entity_poly.pdbx_strand_id
1 'polypeptide(L)' 'MKEYLDLVREVLEEGEEKQDRTGTGTLSCFGLQQRY' A
#
# COMPACT_ATOMS: atom_id res chain seq x y z
N MET A 1 -11.58 -10.15 -5.71
CA MET A 1 -10.31 -10.07 -6.48
C MET A 1 -10.09 -8.68 -7.07
N LYS A 2 -11.11 -8.04 -7.65
CA LYS A 2 -10.98 -6.67 -8.19
C LYS A 2 -10.53 -5.65 -7.13
N GLU A 3 -11.19 -5.59 -5.97
CA GLU A 3 -10.84 -4.65 -4.88
C GLU A 3 -9.41 -4.80 -4.35
N TYR A 4 -8.90 -6.03 -4.26
CA TYR A 4 -7.51 -6.25 -3.85
C TYR A 4 -6.53 -5.67 -4.88
N LEU A 5 -6.80 -5.86 -6.18
CA LEU A 5 -5.95 -5.32 -7.23
C LEU A 5 -6.03 -3.80 -7.30
N ASP A 6 -7.19 -3.22 -7.03
CA ASP A 6 -7.38 -1.76 -6.99
C ASP A 6 -6.62 -1.17 -5.79
N LEU A 7 -6.66 -1.83 -4.62
CA LEU A 7 -5.86 -1.44 -3.45
C LEU A 7 -4.35 -1.52 -3.72
N VAL A 8 -3.87 -2.56 -4.40
CA VAL A 8 -2.45 -2.67 -4.76
C VAL A 8 -2.02 -1.55 -5.69
N ARG A 9 -2.86 -1.15 -6.66
CA ARG A 9 -2.55 0.01 -7.54
C ARG A 9 -2.45 1.30 -6.75
N GLU A 10 -3.39 1.54 -5.83
CA GLU A 10 -3.38 2.75 -5.00
C GLU A 10 -2.10 2.85 -4.15
N VAL A 11 -1.62 1.72 -3.61
CA VAL A 11 -0.33 1.70 -2.89
C VAL A 11 0.85 1.97 -3.82
N LEU A 12 0.80 1.52 -5.08
CA LEU A 12 1.89 1.75 -6.05
C LEU A 12 1.92 3.18 -6.59
N GLU A 13 0.76 3.82 -6.73
CA GLU A 13 0.63 5.17 -7.31
C GLU A 13 0.78 6.27 -6.27
N GLU A 14 0.17 6.10 -5.09
CA GLU A 14 0.07 7.15 -4.05
C GLU A 14 0.85 6.80 -2.77
N GLY A 15 1.56 5.66 -2.76
CA GLY A 15 2.33 5.21 -1.62
C GLY A 15 3.55 6.07 -1.34
N GLU A 16 3.90 6.18 -0.06
CA GLU A 16 5.14 6.80 0.37
C GLU A 16 6.19 5.75 0.69
N GLU A 17 7.40 5.95 0.17
CA GLU A 17 8.57 5.17 0.54
C GLU A 17 8.97 5.47 1.99
N LYS A 18 9.06 4.42 2.80
CA LYS A 18 9.42 4.48 4.22
C LYS A 18 10.46 3.41 4.52
N GLN A 19 11.40 3.72 5.40
CA GLN A 19 12.32 2.72 5.89
C GLN A 19 11.61 1.84 6.92
N ASP A 20 11.66 0.53 6.73
CA ASP A 20 11.00 -0.43 7.58
C ASP A 20 11.96 -1.02 8.61
N ARG A 21 11.41 -1.77 9.58
CA ARG A 21 12.22 -2.38 10.65
C ARG A 21 13.21 -3.45 10.14
N THR A 22 13.01 -3.96 8.93
CA THR A 22 13.87 -4.99 8.33
C THR A 22 15.05 -4.40 7.58
N GLY A 23 15.02 -3.09 7.30
CA GLY A 23 16.04 -2.38 6.54
C GLY A 23 15.87 -2.48 5.03
N THR A 24 14.83 -3.16 4.55
CA THR A 24 14.52 -3.30 3.11
C THR A 24 13.76 -2.08 2.58
N GLY A 25 13.00 -1.42 3.46
CA GLY A 25 12.07 -0.35 3.10
C GLY A 25 10.71 -0.89 2.63
N THR A 26 9.72 0.00 2.60
CA THR A 26 8.34 -0.28 2.19
C THR A 26 7.75 0.89 1.44
N LEU A 27 6.87 0.59 0.48
CA LEU A 27 5.94 1.55 -0.08
C LEU A 27 4.59 1.37 0.64
N SER A 28 4.05 2.43 1.22
CA SER A 28 2.85 2.31 2.06
C SER A 28 1.94 3.54 2.02
N CYS A 29 0.63 3.30 2.07
CA CYS A 29 -0.42 4.30 2.27
C CYS A 29 -1.06 4.14 3.65
N PHE A 30 -1.42 5.25 4.30
CA PHE A 30 -2.13 5.24 5.58
C PHE A 30 -3.64 5.41 5.38
N GLY A 31 -4.46 4.64 6.09
CA GLY A 31 -5.90 4.86 6.15
C GLY A 31 -6.73 4.29 4.99
N LEU A 32 -6.19 3.36 4.21
CA LEU A 32 -6.95 2.67 3.16
C LEU A 32 -8.10 1.85 3.78
N GLN A 33 -9.30 1.98 3.23
CA GLN A 33 -10.48 1.24 3.66
C GLN A 33 -11.12 0.51 2.46
N GLN A 34 -11.39 -0.77 2.63
CA GLN A 34 -12.13 -1.60 1.67
C GLN A 34 -13.29 -2.30 2.39
N ARG A 35 -14.34 -2.67 1.67
CA ARG A 35 -15.49 -3.43 2.18
C ARG A 35 -15.69 -4.65 1.28
N TYR A 36 -15.96 -5.82 1.86
CA TYR A 36 -16.16 -7.09 1.13
C TYR A 36 -17.63 -7.48 1.07
#